data_AF-A0A6J1P734-F1
#
_entry.id   AF-A0A6J1P734-F1
#
_cell.length_a   1.000
_cell.length_b   1.000
_cell.length_c   1.000
_cell.angle_alpha   90.00
_cell.angle_beta   90.00
_cell.angle_gamma   90.00
#
_symmetry.space_group_name_H-M   'P 1'
#
loop_
_entity.id
_entity.type
_entity.pdbx_description
1 polymer ?
#
loop_
_entity_poly.entity_id
_entity_poly.type
_entity_poly.pdbx_seq_one_letter_code
_entity_poly.pdbx_strand_id
1 'polypeptide(L)'
;IRKGEALSIPAWCFHHDPEYFPDPERFDPDRFSDENKHLINPLAYMPFGVGPRNCIGSRFALCELKVLLYQILLHIEVSPSPKTQLPSKLSAESFNLRLQGGHWLTFKSRD
;
A
#
# COMPACT_ATOMS: atom_id res chain seq x y z
N ILE A 1 -22.96 -19.53 3.84
CA ILE A 1 -22.03 -19.99 2.79
C ILE A 1 -22.43 -21.41 2.40
N ARG A 2 -22.73 -21.62 1.12
CA ARG A 2 -23.11 -22.92 0.51
C ARG A 2 -21.94 -23.44 -0.34
N LYS A 3 -21.91 -24.75 -0.57
CA LYS A 3 -20.92 -25.37 -1.47
C LYS A 3 -21.04 -24.76 -2.87
N GLY A 4 -19.91 -24.33 -3.44
CA GLY A 4 -19.83 -23.70 -4.75
C GLY A 4 -19.97 -22.18 -4.75
N GLU A 5 -20.29 -21.56 -3.61
CA GLU A 5 -20.24 -20.10 -3.49
C GLU A 5 -18.79 -19.61 -3.42
N ALA A 6 -18.49 -18.55 -4.17
CA ALA A 6 -17.23 -17.82 -4.03
C ALA A 6 -17.33 -16.85 -2.85
N LEU A 7 -16.31 -16.84 -2.00
CA LEU A 7 -16.13 -15.85 -0.95
C LEU A 7 -15.01 -14.90 -1.35
N SER A 8 -15.27 -13.60 -1.24
CA SER A 8 -14.26 -12.56 -1.40
C SER A 8 -13.98 -11.91 -0.05
N ILE A 9 -12.71 -11.70 0.28
CA ILE A 9 -12.29 -10.97 1.47
C ILE A 9 -11.91 -9.56 1.03
N PRO A 10 -12.68 -8.52 1.38
CA PRO A 10 -12.44 -7.16 0.91
C PRO A 10 -11.33 -6.49 1.73
N ALA A 11 -10.07 -6.88 1.50
CA ALA A 11 -8.91 -6.33 2.22
C ALA A 11 -8.87 -4.79 2.19
N TRP A 12 -9.21 -4.18 1.05
CA TRP A 12 -9.33 -2.72 0.90
C TRP A 12 -10.30 -2.12 1.93
N CYS A 13 -11.50 -2.71 2.11
CA CYS A 13 -12.48 -2.21 3.06
C CYS A 13 -11.95 -2.28 4.50
N PHE A 14 -11.29 -3.38 4.89
CA PHE A 14 -10.71 -3.48 6.23
C PHE A 14 -9.59 -2.45 6.46
N HIS A 15 -8.74 -2.20 5.46
CA HIS A 15 -7.63 -1.24 5.57
C HIS A 15 -8.11 0.21 5.63
N HIS A 16 -9.34 0.46 5.17
CA HIS A 16 -9.97 1.78 5.14
C HIS A 16 -11.14 1.91 6.12
N ASP A 17 -11.32 0.95 7.04
CA ASP A 17 -12.37 1.02 8.05
C ASP A 17 -11.92 1.93 9.21
N PRO A 18 -12.65 3.01 9.55
CA PRO A 18 -12.29 3.90 10.64
C PRO A 18 -12.34 3.22 12.03
N GLU A 19 -13.02 2.07 12.18
CA GLU A 19 -12.96 1.27 13.40
C GLU A 19 -11.55 0.72 13.66
N TYR A 20 -10.83 0.34 12.60
CA TYR A 20 -9.48 -0.22 12.70
C TYR A 20 -8.38 0.81 12.42
N PHE A 21 -8.66 1.81 11.59
CA PHE A 21 -7.71 2.83 11.15
C PHE A 21 -8.37 4.23 11.24
N PRO A 22 -8.28 4.91 12.40
CA PRO A 22 -8.86 6.26 12.56
C PRO A 22 -8.30 7.23 11.52
N ASP A 23 -9.10 8.02 10.81
CA ASP A 23 -8.67 8.84 9.65
C ASP A 23 -8.00 8.00 8.52
N PRO A 24 -8.69 6.98 7.96
CA PRO A 24 -8.08 5.98 7.09
C PRO A 24 -7.54 6.55 5.75
N GLU A 25 -8.13 7.66 5.28
CA GLU A 25 -7.70 8.32 4.04
C GLU A 25 -6.43 9.18 4.21
N ARG A 26 -5.98 9.40 5.45
CA ARG A 26 -4.75 10.14 5.73
C ARG A 26 -3.54 9.21 5.64
N PHE A 27 -2.60 9.55 4.75
CA PHE A 27 -1.28 8.90 4.76
C PHE A 27 -0.53 9.25 6.05
N ASP A 28 -0.44 8.28 6.95
CA ASP A 28 0.15 8.43 8.28
C ASP A 28 1.11 7.25 8.55
N PRO A 29 2.42 7.43 8.29
CA PRO A 29 3.42 6.40 8.52
C PRO A 29 3.57 5.99 10.00
N ASP A 30 3.28 6.91 10.93
CA ASP A 30 3.51 6.70 12.36
C ASP A 30 2.57 5.65 12.95
N ARG A 31 1.48 5.29 12.25
CA ARG A 31 0.65 4.12 12.61
C ARG A 31 1.47 2.83 12.74
N PHE A 32 2.51 2.70 11.92
CA PHE A 32 3.36 1.51 11.83
C PHE A 32 4.68 1.68 12.58
N SER A 33 4.83 2.74 13.38
CA SER A 33 6.01 2.95 14.23
C SER A 33 6.15 1.86 15.29
N ASP A 34 7.32 1.74 15.91
CA ASP A 34 7.54 0.76 16.97
C ASP A 34 6.61 0.99 18.18
N GLU A 35 6.30 2.25 18.46
CA GLU A 35 5.38 2.68 19.52
C GLU A 35 3.93 2.31 19.20
N ASN A 36 3.48 2.44 17.96
CA ASN A 36 2.05 2.31 17.60
C ASN A 36 1.67 0.97 16.97
N LYS A 37 2.59 0.22 16.37
CA LYS A 37 2.28 -1.00 15.59
C LYS A 37 1.53 -2.08 16.37
N HIS A 38 1.64 -2.08 17.70
CA HIS A 38 0.94 -3.02 18.58
C HIS A 38 -0.58 -2.74 18.66
N LEU A 39 -1.02 -1.54 18.26
CA LEU A 39 -2.44 -1.16 18.19
C LEU A 39 -3.13 -1.70 16.93
N ILE A 40 -2.37 -2.17 15.94
CA ILE A 40 -2.91 -2.65 14.67
C ILE A 40 -3.51 -4.04 14.86
N ASN A 41 -4.78 -4.20 14.51
CA ASN A 41 -5.43 -5.51 14.48
C ASN A 41 -4.84 -6.37 13.34
N PRO A 42 -4.18 -7.51 13.65
CA PRO A 42 -3.52 -8.34 12.64
C PRO A 42 -4.49 -9.03 11.67
N LEU A 43 -5.78 -9.12 12.02
CA LEU A 43 -6.84 -9.64 11.16
C LEU A 43 -7.54 -8.53 10.36
N ALA A 44 -7.29 -7.25 10.65
CA ALA A 44 -7.73 -6.14 9.80
C ALA A 44 -6.62 -5.77 8.80
N TYR A 45 -5.36 -5.78 9.22
CA TYR A 45 -4.21 -5.48 8.37
C TYR A 45 -3.59 -6.71 7.71
N MET A 46 -4.08 -7.03 6.50
CA MET A 46 -3.65 -8.21 5.72
C MET A 46 -3.10 -7.89 4.30
N PRO A 47 -2.10 -7.00 4.15
CA PRO A 47 -1.59 -6.60 2.83
C PRO A 47 -0.98 -7.74 2.00
N PHE A 48 -0.58 -8.82 2.66
CA PHE A 48 -0.02 -10.03 2.03
C PHE A 48 -0.91 -11.27 2.26
N GLY A 49 -2.17 -11.08 2.66
CA GLY A 49 -3.06 -12.15 3.11
C GLY A 49 -2.67 -12.75 4.46
N VAL A 50 -3.48 -13.69 4.95
CA VAL A 50 -3.33 -14.35 6.25
C VAL A 50 -3.56 -15.86 6.12
N GLY A 51 -2.96 -16.64 7.03
CA GLY A 51 -3.12 -18.10 7.07
C GLY A 51 -2.26 -18.86 6.05
N PRO A 52 -2.59 -20.13 5.75
CA PRO A 52 -1.71 -21.05 5.00
C PRO A 52 -1.54 -20.70 3.52
N ARG A 53 -2.29 -19.70 3.02
CA ARG A 53 -2.25 -19.22 1.64
C ARG A 53 -1.84 -17.75 1.56
N ASN A 54 -1.19 -17.22 2.60
CA ASN A 54 -0.59 -15.89 2.54
C ASN A 54 0.53 -15.84 1.49
N CYS A 55 0.92 -14.63 1.12
CA CYS A 55 1.95 -14.41 0.11
C CYS A 55 3.31 -14.90 0.62
N ILE A 56 3.81 -15.96 -0.02
CA ILE A 56 5.14 -16.52 0.23
C ILE A 56 6.26 -15.52 -0.05
N GLY A 57 6.02 -14.55 -0.94
CA GLY A 57 6.97 -13.50 -1.32
C GLY A 57 7.01 -12.29 -0.38
N SER A 58 6.17 -12.22 0.65
CA SER A 58 6.05 -11.04 1.53
C SER A 58 7.38 -10.53 2.08
N ARG A 59 8.23 -11.43 2.59
CA ARG A 59 9.56 -11.08 3.12
C ARG A 59 10.50 -10.55 2.04
N PHE A 60 10.46 -11.15 0.85
CA PHE A 60 11.27 -10.72 -0.28
C PHE A 60 10.82 -9.35 -0.77
N ALA A 61 9.53 -9.15 -1.00
CA ALA A 61 8.96 -7.88 -1.45
C ALA A 61 9.29 -6.73 -0.49
N LEU A 62 9.20 -6.94 0.82
CA LEU A 62 9.57 -5.92 1.81
C LEU A 62 11.07 -5.62 1.81
N CYS A 63 11.93 -6.61 1.59
CA CYS A 63 13.37 -6.41 1.48
C CYS A 63 13.72 -5.62 0.22
N GLU A 64 13.19 -6.05 -0.92
CA GLU A 64 13.39 -5.41 -2.23
C GLU A 64 12.91 -3.95 -2.20
N LEU A 65 11.70 -3.68 -1.70
CA LEU A 65 11.17 -2.32 -1.60
C LEU A 65 12.01 -1.42 -0.69
N LYS A 66 12.50 -1.94 0.44
CA LYS A 66 13.36 -1.16 1.34
C LYS A 66 14.67 -0.78 0.66
N VAL A 67 15.31 -1.71 -0.04
CA VAL A 67 16.55 -1.45 -0.78
C VAL A 67 16.29 -0.46 -1.92
N LEU A 68 15.22 -0.66 -2.69
CA LEU A 68 14.83 0.24 -3.78
C LEU A 68 14.60 1.66 -3.27
N LEU A 69 13.79 1.83 -2.22
CA LEU A 69 13.50 3.14 -1.64
C LEU A 69 14.77 3.79 -1.08
N TYR A 70 15.63 3.02 -0.41
CA TYR A 70 16.91 3.53 0.07
C TYR A 70 17.78 4.07 -1.08
N GLN A 71 17.93 3.31 -2.17
CA GLN A 71 18.73 3.72 -3.33
C GLN A 71 18.14 4.95 -4.03
N ILE A 72 16.82 5.00 -4.19
CA ILE A 72 16.13 6.17 -4.74
C ILE A 72 16.37 7.38 -3.85
N LEU A 73 16.13 7.29 -2.54
CA LEU A 73 16.27 8.43 -1.64
C LEU A 73 17.72 8.90 -1.51
N LEU A 74 18.69 7.99 -1.60
CA LEU A 74 20.12 8.29 -1.52
C LEU A 74 20.61 9.08 -2.74
N HIS A 75 20.18 8.68 -3.93
CA HIS A 75 20.74 9.21 -5.18
C HIS A 75 19.80 10.14 -5.94
N ILE A 76 18.50 10.14 -5.64
CA ILE A 76 17.48 10.80 -6.44
C ILE A 76 16.55 11.64 -5.55
N GLU A 77 16.29 12.85 -5.99
CA GLU A 77 15.19 13.68 -5.53
C GLU A 77 13.96 13.36 -6.41
N VAL A 78 12.85 12.98 -5.76
CA VAL A 78 11.60 12.61 -6.41
C VAL A 78 10.56 13.69 -6.13
N SER A 79 9.91 14.19 -7.18
CA SER A 79 8.85 15.20 -7.05
C SER A 79 7.71 14.96 -8.04
N PRO A 80 6.52 15.55 -7.83
CA PRO A 80 5.46 15.53 -8.82
C PRO A 80 5.91 16.14 -10.16
N SER A 81 5.42 15.58 -11.25
CA SER A 81 5.54 16.13 -12.60
C SER A 81 4.25 16.90 -12.97
N PRO A 82 4.25 17.70 -14.05
CA PRO A 82 3.01 18.31 -14.55
C PRO A 82 1.91 17.32 -14.95
N LYS A 83 2.26 16.04 -15.16
CA LYS A 83 1.30 14.96 -15.47
C LYS A 83 0.82 14.21 -14.22
N THR A 84 1.38 14.50 -13.05
CA THR A 84 1.00 13.84 -11.80
C THR A 84 -0.38 14.32 -11.38
N GLN A 85 -1.33 13.39 -11.29
CA GLN A 85 -2.69 13.72 -10.87
C GLN A 85 -2.76 13.87 -9.35
N LEU A 86 -3.08 15.07 -8.88
CA LEU A 86 -3.26 15.41 -7.47
C LEU A 86 -4.63 16.07 -7.26
N PRO A 87 -5.50 15.56 -6.36
CA PRO A 87 -5.34 14.31 -5.63
C PRO A 87 -5.35 13.10 -6.57
N SER A 88 -4.63 12.04 -6.18
CA SER A 88 -4.61 10.78 -6.91
C SER A 88 -6.02 10.19 -6.98
N LYS A 89 -6.37 9.58 -8.12
CA LYS A 89 -7.58 8.75 -8.25
C LYS A 89 -7.17 7.35 -8.69
N LEU A 90 -7.85 6.35 -8.17
CA LEU A 90 -7.67 4.98 -8.59
C LEU A 90 -8.40 4.74 -9.91
N SER A 91 -7.77 3.98 -10.81
CA SER A 91 -8.41 3.52 -12.04
C SER A 91 -9.38 2.37 -11.74
N ALA A 92 -10.56 2.41 -12.35
CA ALA A 92 -11.56 1.35 -12.30
C ALA A 92 -11.38 0.30 -13.41
N GLU A 93 -10.33 0.41 -14.22
CA GLU A 93 -10.14 -0.40 -15.44
C GLU A 93 -9.58 -1.81 -15.17
N SER A 94 -9.05 -2.06 -13.97
CA SER A 94 -8.44 -3.36 -13.65
C SER A 94 -8.59 -3.74 -12.19
N PHE A 95 -8.46 -5.04 -11.91
CA PHE A 95 -8.47 -5.58 -10.55
C PHE A 95 -7.30 -5.05 -9.68
N ASN A 96 -6.14 -4.81 -10.29
CA ASN A 96 -5.00 -4.25 -9.57
C ASN A 96 -5.19 -2.75 -9.36
N LEU A 97 -4.82 -2.27 -8.17
CA LEU A 97 -4.81 -0.85 -7.87
C LEU A 97 -3.82 -0.12 -8.78
N ARG A 98 -4.33 0.82 -9.56
CA ARG A 98 -3.55 1.68 -10.46
C ARG A 98 -4.00 3.11 -10.31
N LEU A 99 -3.10 4.05 -10.56
CA LEU A 99 -3.49 5.45 -10.68
C LEU A 99 -4.15 5.68 -12.03
N GLN A 100 -5.27 6.41 -12.02
CA GLN A 100 -5.87 6.95 -13.23
C GLN A 100 -4.85 7.86 -13.92
N GLY A 101 -4.68 7.70 -15.24
CA GLY A 101 -3.71 8.48 -16.01
C GLY A 101 -2.24 8.03 -15.87
N GLY A 102 -1.93 7.04 -15.03
CA GLY A 102 -0.59 6.46 -14.87
C GLY A 102 0.23 7.04 -13.72
N HIS A 103 1.46 6.54 -13.58
CA HIS A 103 2.39 6.92 -12.51
C HIS A 103 3.45 7.88 -13.06
N TRP A 104 3.25 9.19 -12.90
CA TRP A 104 4.17 10.20 -13.39
C TRP A 104 4.89 10.86 -12.22
N LEU A 105 6.22 10.91 -12.28
CA LEU A 105 7.10 11.53 -11.29
C LEU A 105 8.29 12.15 -12.02
N THR A 106 8.85 13.21 -11.45
CA THR A 106 10.11 13.82 -11.86
C THR A 106 11.23 13.24 -11.01
N PHE A 107 12.34 12.88 -11.64
CA PHE A 107 13.54 12.37 -10.98
C PHE A 107 14.73 13.28 -11.27
N LYS A 108 15.40 13.74 -10.23
CA LYS A 108 16.63 14.55 -10.33
C LYS A 108 17.74 13.88 -9.53
N SER A 109 18.92 13.70 -10.10
CA SER A 109 20.07 13.21 -9.31
C SER A 109 20.37 14.15 -8.16
N ARG A 110 20.66 13.58 -6.99
CA ARG A 110 21.27 14.28 -5.87
C ARG A 110 22.77 14.42 -6.14
N ASP A 111 23.31 15.54 -5.71
CA ASP A 111 24.75 15.81 -5.72
C ASP A 111 25.44 15.13 -4.53
#